data_AF-A0A4U7CB75-F1
#
_entry.id   AF-A0A4U7CB75-F1
#
_cell.length_a   1.000
_cell.length_b   1.000
_cell.length_c   1.000
_cell.angle_alpha   90.00
_cell.angle_beta   90.00
_cell.angle_gamma   90.00
#
_symmetry.space_group_name_H-M   'P 1'
#
loop_
_entity.id
_entity.type
_entity.pdbx_description
1 polymer ?
#
loop_
_entity_poly.entity_id
_entity_poly.type
_entity_poly.pdbx_seq_one_letter_code
_entity_poly.pdbx_strand_id
1 'polypeptide(L)'
;MTVSFSGWISESISAIMDGDRSLPVRVLRPLYLLYEGAFLSVTSRYPIGTNVFELDWDALIILDACRVDALAELAPEYEFLEGVDSIRSVGSSSFEWMNQTFRTAYQEEIRDTAYVTQNGFHDRILGKGGITGQALLPIGPSHFDVVDPSDLGYLEGLWRADFEDDSSGRSKAKSPRASIHGTRPTGPFELVGRSTVNA
;
A
#
# COMPACT_ATOMS: atom_id res chain seq x y z
N MET A 1 -5.42 1.96 18.26
CA MET A 1 -5.59 1.67 19.70
C MET A 1 -6.45 0.43 19.80
N THR A 2 -5.91 -0.66 20.34
CA THR A 2 -6.72 -1.82 20.73
C THR A 2 -7.50 -1.44 21.99
N VAL A 3 -8.80 -1.69 21.98
CA VAL A 3 -9.63 -1.56 23.19
C VAL A 3 -9.45 -2.78 24.06
N SER A 4 -9.60 -2.64 25.38
CA SER A 4 -9.75 -3.80 26.25
C SER A 4 -10.89 -4.67 25.72
N PHE A 5 -10.67 -5.98 25.62
CA PHE A 5 -11.65 -6.93 25.12
C PHE A 5 -13.01 -6.79 25.84
N SER A 6 -12.98 -6.57 27.16
CA SER A 6 -14.17 -6.30 27.96
C SER A 6 -14.89 -5.00 27.57
N GLY A 7 -14.14 -3.93 27.27
CA GLY A 7 -14.69 -2.68 26.77
C GLY A 7 -15.35 -2.83 25.40
N TRP A 8 -14.70 -3.57 24.49
CA TRP A 8 -15.28 -3.90 23.19
C TRP A 8 -16.55 -4.74 23.29
N ILE A 9 -16.62 -5.71 24.21
CA ILE A 9 -17.84 -6.49 24.46
C ILE A 9 -18.96 -5.55 24.93
N SER A 10 -18.68 -4.67 25.89
CA SER A 10 -19.66 -3.72 26.40
C SER A 10 -20.21 -2.81 25.30
N GLU A 11 -19.34 -2.24 24.46
CA GLU A 11 -19.73 -1.41 23.32
C GLU A 11 -20.52 -2.21 22.27
N SER A 12 -20.11 -3.45 22.00
CA SER A 12 -20.80 -4.33 21.06
C SER A 12 -22.20 -4.69 21.55
N ILE A 13 -22.35 -5.01 22.84
CA ILE A 13 -23.66 -5.27 23.45
C ILE A 13 -24.53 -4.02 23.41
N SER A 14 -24.00 -2.84 23.76
CA SER A 14 -24.74 -1.57 23.64
C SER A 14 -25.17 -1.29 22.20
N ALA A 15 -24.30 -1.48 21.20
CA ALA A 15 -24.66 -1.35 19.79
C ALA A 15 -25.73 -2.38 19.35
N ILE A 16 -25.71 -3.59 19.93
CA ILE A 16 -26.73 -4.64 19.71
C ILE A 16 -28.04 -4.33 20.44
N MET A 17 -28.07 -3.52 21.50
CA MET A 17 -29.29 -3.18 22.25
C MET A 17 -29.93 -1.83 21.86
N ASP A 18 -29.12 -0.82 21.53
CA ASP A 18 -29.58 0.57 21.31
C ASP A 18 -29.35 1.10 19.88
N GLY A 19 -28.88 0.27 18.95
CA GLY A 19 -28.54 0.70 17.59
C GLY A 19 -29.74 0.95 16.67
N ASP A 20 -29.67 2.04 15.91
CA ASP A 20 -30.70 2.48 14.93
C ASP A 20 -30.71 1.67 13.61
N ARG A 21 -29.94 0.57 13.55
CA ARG A 21 -29.84 -0.31 12.37
C ARG A 21 -30.64 -1.60 12.59
N SER A 22 -30.86 -2.35 11.51
CA SER A 22 -31.50 -3.67 11.60
C SER A 22 -30.70 -4.63 12.49
N LEU A 23 -31.41 -5.50 13.23
CA LEU A 23 -30.80 -6.48 14.14
C LEU A 23 -29.69 -7.32 13.50
N PRO A 24 -29.83 -7.83 12.26
CA PRO A 24 -28.76 -8.59 11.62
C PRO A 24 -27.46 -7.78 11.47
N VAL A 25 -27.54 -6.52 11.07
CA VAL A 25 -26.35 -5.66 10.90
C VAL A 25 -25.66 -5.41 12.24
N ARG A 26 -26.43 -5.26 13.31
CA ARG A 26 -25.92 -5.01 14.67
C ARG A 26 -25.18 -6.22 15.23
N VAL A 27 -25.61 -7.43 14.92
CA VAL A 27 -24.94 -8.68 15.33
C VAL A 27 -23.76 -9.02 14.42
N LEU A 28 -23.91 -8.86 13.11
CA LEU A 28 -22.86 -9.22 12.14
C LEU A 28 -21.64 -8.29 12.21
N ARG A 29 -21.85 -7.00 12.51
CA ARG A 29 -20.74 -6.04 12.59
C ARG A 29 -19.66 -6.40 13.63
N PRO A 30 -19.97 -6.68 14.90
CA PRO A 30 -18.93 -7.07 15.86
C PRO A 30 -18.27 -8.40 15.50
N LEU A 31 -19.03 -9.37 14.96
CA LEU A 31 -18.43 -10.63 14.47
C LEU A 31 -17.44 -10.38 13.33
N TYR A 32 -17.79 -9.48 12.40
CA TYR A 32 -16.91 -9.07 11.31
C TYR A 32 -15.64 -8.40 11.82
N LEU A 33 -15.74 -7.48 12.79
CA LEU A 33 -14.57 -6.82 13.39
C LEU A 33 -13.67 -7.81 14.15
N LEU A 34 -14.26 -8.81 14.82
CA LEU A 34 -13.49 -9.87 15.46
C LEU A 34 -12.74 -10.72 14.42
N TYR A 35 -13.42 -11.06 13.33
CA TYR A 35 -12.83 -11.77 12.20
C TYR A 35 -11.67 -10.98 11.57
N GLU A 36 -11.89 -9.70 11.24
CA GLU A 36 -10.83 -8.82 10.69
C GLU A 36 -9.62 -8.74 11.63
N GLY A 37 -9.88 -8.56 12.93
CA GLY A 37 -8.83 -8.51 13.94
C GLY A 37 -8.01 -9.78 14.03
N ALA A 38 -8.67 -10.94 14.03
CA ALA A 38 -8.00 -12.24 14.00
C ALA A 38 -7.21 -12.43 12.71
N PHE A 39 -7.83 -12.11 11.57
CA PHE A 39 -7.21 -12.23 10.25
C PHE A 39 -5.93 -11.41 10.15
N LEU A 40 -5.98 -10.11 10.46
CA LEU A 40 -4.81 -9.22 10.45
C LEU A 40 -3.73 -9.66 11.45
N SER A 41 -4.13 -10.23 12.60
CA SER A 41 -3.16 -10.77 13.58
C SER A 41 -2.41 -11.98 13.04
N VAL A 42 -3.07 -12.82 12.26
CA VAL A 42 -2.46 -13.98 11.62
C VAL A 42 -1.61 -13.52 10.43
N THR A 43 -2.16 -12.71 9.51
CA THR A 43 -1.46 -12.30 8.29
C THR A 43 -0.26 -11.40 8.57
N SER A 44 -0.26 -10.59 9.64
CA SER A 44 0.93 -9.83 10.06
C SER A 44 2.14 -10.72 10.40
N ARG A 45 1.90 -11.92 10.94
CA ARG A 45 2.94 -12.88 11.33
C ARG A 45 3.28 -13.87 10.22
N TYR A 46 2.27 -14.23 9.44
CA TYR A 46 2.35 -15.16 8.33
C TYR A 46 1.78 -14.47 7.08
N PRO A 47 2.55 -13.56 6.45
CA PRO A 47 2.09 -12.84 5.28
C PRO A 47 1.70 -13.80 4.17
N ILE A 48 0.61 -13.47 3.50
CA ILE A 48 0.07 -14.26 2.39
C ILE A 48 0.24 -13.43 1.14
N GLY A 49 0.91 -13.97 0.13
CA GLY A 49 1.20 -13.27 -1.12
C GLY A 49 2.69 -13.16 -1.37
N THR A 50 3.05 -12.35 -2.37
CA THR A 50 4.43 -12.11 -2.78
C THR A 50 4.73 -10.63 -2.55
N ASN A 51 5.75 -10.33 -1.74
CA ASN A 51 6.19 -8.96 -1.58
C ASN A 51 6.85 -8.49 -2.88
N VAL A 52 6.62 -7.24 -3.28
CA VAL A 52 7.20 -6.66 -4.49
C VAL A 52 8.73 -6.58 -4.42
N PHE A 53 9.32 -6.51 -3.23
CA PHE A 53 10.78 -6.52 -3.04
C PHE A 53 11.41 -7.92 -3.16
N GLU A 54 10.61 -8.99 -3.33
CA GLU A 54 11.12 -10.31 -3.70
C GLU A 54 11.30 -10.46 -5.22
N LEU A 55 10.80 -9.50 -5.98
CA LEU A 55 10.84 -9.48 -7.44
C LEU A 55 11.88 -8.46 -7.91
N ASP A 56 12.48 -8.75 -9.05
CA ASP A 56 13.42 -7.83 -9.70
C ASP A 56 12.64 -6.84 -10.57
N TRP A 57 12.85 -5.55 -10.34
CA TRP A 57 12.25 -4.47 -11.13
C TRP A 57 13.06 -3.19 -11.02
N ASP A 58 13.19 -2.46 -12.13
CA ASP A 58 13.76 -1.11 -12.14
C ASP A 58 12.72 -0.03 -11.81
N ALA A 59 11.45 -0.27 -12.20
CA ALA A 59 10.33 0.62 -11.94
C ALA A 59 9.04 -0.16 -11.70
N LEU A 60 8.35 0.16 -10.59
CA LEU A 60 7.08 -0.46 -10.21
C LEU A 60 5.94 0.57 -10.24
N ILE A 61 4.94 0.33 -11.09
CA ILE A 61 3.73 1.16 -11.19
C ILE A 61 2.58 0.43 -10.53
N ILE A 62 2.02 1.01 -9.47
CA ILE A 62 0.88 0.44 -8.74
C ILE A 62 -0.37 1.26 -9.05
N LEU A 63 -1.35 0.59 -9.64
CA LEU A 63 -2.67 1.15 -9.90
C LEU A 63 -3.66 0.60 -8.87
N ASP A 64 -4.30 1.49 -8.13
CA ASP A 64 -5.30 1.08 -7.15
C ASP A 64 -6.52 0.47 -7.85
N ALA A 65 -7.10 -0.56 -7.24
CA ALA A 65 -8.20 -1.36 -7.82
C ALA A 65 -7.93 -1.92 -9.25
N CYS A 66 -6.66 -2.11 -9.62
CA CYS A 66 -6.31 -2.74 -10.90
C CYS A 66 -6.69 -4.22 -10.89
N ARG A 67 -7.73 -4.57 -11.66
CA ARG A 67 -8.12 -5.97 -11.83
C ARG A 67 -7.31 -6.59 -12.95
N VAL A 68 -6.71 -7.74 -12.65
CA VAL A 68 -5.91 -8.52 -13.61
C VAL A 68 -6.74 -8.94 -14.82
N ASP A 69 -8.00 -9.33 -14.61
CA ASP A 69 -8.87 -9.78 -15.70
C ASP A 69 -9.21 -8.64 -16.68
N ALA A 70 -9.53 -7.46 -16.17
CA ALA A 70 -9.77 -6.27 -16.99
C ALA A 70 -8.51 -5.82 -17.73
N LEU A 71 -7.34 -5.88 -17.08
CA LEU A 71 -6.08 -5.55 -17.74
C LEU A 71 -5.74 -6.55 -18.85
N ALA A 72 -5.98 -7.84 -18.63
CA ALA A 72 -5.75 -8.89 -19.63
C ALA A 72 -6.65 -8.73 -20.86
N GLU A 73 -7.91 -8.29 -20.68
CA GLU A 73 -8.83 -8.01 -21.79
C GLU A 73 -8.36 -6.84 -22.66
N LEU A 74 -7.83 -5.78 -22.03
CA LEU A 74 -7.39 -4.57 -22.73
C LEU A 74 -5.94 -4.64 -23.21
N ALA A 75 -5.13 -5.56 -22.70
CA ALA A 75 -3.70 -5.66 -23.04
C ALA A 75 -3.40 -5.69 -24.55
N PRO A 76 -4.16 -6.40 -25.41
CA PRO A 76 -3.92 -6.39 -26.85
C PRO A 76 -4.08 -5.01 -27.53
N GLU A 77 -4.72 -4.04 -26.88
CA GLU A 77 -4.86 -2.67 -27.39
C GLU A 77 -3.61 -1.81 -27.20
N TYR A 78 -2.64 -2.27 -26.40
CA TYR A 78 -1.45 -1.50 -26.02
C TYR A 78 -0.16 -2.25 -26.38
N GLU A 79 0.56 -1.75 -27.38
CA GLU A 79 1.80 -2.39 -27.88
C GLU A 79 2.92 -2.53 -26.83
N PHE A 80 2.91 -1.72 -25.77
CA PHE A 80 3.89 -1.79 -24.69
C PHE A 80 3.60 -2.88 -23.66
N LEU A 81 2.43 -3.54 -23.73
CA LEU A 81 2.07 -4.66 -22.88
C LEU A 81 2.36 -5.98 -23.60
N GLU A 82 3.48 -6.61 -23.27
CA GLU A 82 3.89 -7.89 -23.87
C GLU A 82 3.10 -9.10 -23.33
N GLY A 83 2.46 -8.94 -22.17
CA GLY A 83 1.66 -9.95 -21.50
C GLY A 83 1.10 -9.45 -20.17
N VAL A 84 0.16 -10.21 -19.58
CA VAL A 84 -0.41 -9.91 -18.27
C VAL A 84 -0.23 -11.13 -17.37
N ASP A 85 0.74 -11.03 -16.47
CA ASP A 85 0.95 -11.98 -15.39
C ASP A 85 0.20 -11.55 -14.13
N SER A 86 0.14 -12.45 -13.15
CA SER A 86 -0.49 -12.18 -11.86
C SER A 86 0.34 -12.69 -10.70
N ILE A 87 0.43 -11.86 -9.66
CA ILE A 87 0.98 -12.23 -8.36
C ILE A 87 -0.09 -11.98 -7.30
N ARG A 88 -0.02 -12.73 -6.20
CA ARG A 88 -0.94 -12.51 -5.08
C ARG A 88 -0.42 -11.36 -4.22
N SER A 89 -1.22 -10.31 -4.09
CA SER A 89 -0.93 -9.17 -3.21
C SER A 89 -0.76 -9.62 -1.74
N VAL A 90 0.18 -8.98 -1.03
CA VAL A 90 0.41 -9.14 0.42
C VAL A 90 -0.67 -8.50 1.29
N GLY A 91 -1.59 -7.75 0.69
CA GLY A 91 -2.70 -7.12 1.39
C GLY A 91 -3.97 -7.00 0.55
N SER A 92 -5.10 -7.13 1.22
CA SER A 92 -6.45 -6.98 0.65
C SER A 92 -6.93 -5.53 0.57
N SER A 93 -6.27 -4.64 1.32
CA SER A 93 -6.50 -3.19 1.32
C SER A 93 -5.16 -2.47 1.19
N SER A 94 -5.17 -1.20 0.77
CA SER A 94 -3.93 -0.41 0.66
C SER A 94 -3.21 -0.30 2.01
N PHE A 95 -3.95 -0.27 3.13
CA PHE A 95 -3.37 -0.26 4.47
C PHE A 95 -2.61 -1.55 4.81
N GLU A 96 -3.26 -2.70 4.59
CA GLU A 96 -2.63 -4.00 4.81
C GLU A 96 -1.43 -4.16 3.87
N TRP A 97 -1.58 -3.76 2.61
CA TRP A 97 -0.51 -3.81 1.62
C TRP A 97 0.70 -2.99 2.07
N MET A 98 0.53 -1.72 2.44
CA MET A 98 1.66 -0.89 2.90
C MET A 98 2.34 -1.46 4.15
N ASN A 99 1.55 -1.96 5.13
CA ASN A 99 2.09 -2.58 6.35
C ASN A 99 2.90 -3.86 6.07
N GLN A 100 2.55 -4.59 5.02
CA GLN A 100 3.17 -5.86 4.68
C GLN A 100 4.30 -5.71 3.65
N THR A 101 4.26 -4.65 2.83
CA THR A 101 5.27 -4.33 1.83
C THR A 101 6.50 -3.71 2.46
N PHE A 102 6.33 -2.63 3.24
CA PHE A 102 7.42 -1.82 3.79
C PHE A 102 7.97 -2.36 5.12
N ARG A 103 8.21 -3.67 5.18
CA ARG A 103 8.70 -4.35 6.40
C ARG A 103 10.20 -4.17 6.57
N THR A 104 10.67 -4.18 7.81
CA THR A 104 12.11 -4.06 8.12
C THR A 104 12.95 -5.20 7.52
N ALA A 105 12.33 -6.35 7.23
CA ALA A 105 12.96 -7.46 6.53
C ALA A 105 13.49 -7.11 5.13
N TYR A 106 12.95 -6.07 4.47
CA TYR A 106 13.37 -5.59 3.14
C TYR A 106 14.02 -4.20 3.24
N GLN A 107 14.60 -3.85 4.40
CA GLN A 107 15.11 -2.49 4.64
C GLN A 107 16.23 -2.09 3.67
N GLU A 108 17.05 -3.04 3.20
CA GLU A 108 18.13 -2.75 2.26
C GLU A 108 17.55 -2.31 0.90
N GLU A 109 16.59 -3.06 0.37
CA GLU A 109 15.91 -2.76 -0.89
C GLU A 109 15.07 -1.48 -0.80
N ILE A 110 14.39 -1.27 0.34
CA ILE A 110 13.59 -0.07 0.60
C ILE A 110 14.47 1.20 0.61
N ARG A 111 15.69 1.11 1.14
CA ARG A 111 16.65 2.24 1.16
C ARG A 111 17.08 2.69 -0.21
N ASP A 112 17.15 1.77 -1.16
CA ASP A 112 17.49 2.08 -2.54
C ASP A 112 16.25 2.39 -3.41
N THR A 113 15.06 2.48 -2.79
CA THR A 113 13.80 2.71 -3.49
C THR A 113 13.27 4.14 -3.34
N ALA A 114 12.86 4.71 -4.47
CA ALA A 114 12.09 5.95 -4.53
C ALA A 114 10.58 5.64 -4.57
N TYR A 115 9.85 6.03 -3.52
CA TYR A 115 8.40 5.85 -3.43
C TYR A 115 7.64 7.15 -3.70
N VAL A 116 6.98 7.23 -4.85
CA VAL A 116 6.14 8.37 -5.25
C VAL A 116 4.69 7.93 -5.25
N THR A 117 3.82 8.63 -4.52
CA THR A 117 2.45 8.17 -4.30
C THR A 117 1.43 9.30 -4.23
N GLN A 118 0.29 9.14 -4.90
CA GLN A 118 -0.90 9.96 -4.66
C GLN A 118 -1.73 9.49 -3.47
N ASN A 119 -1.45 8.29 -2.94
CA ASN A 119 -2.19 7.74 -1.81
C ASN A 119 -1.77 8.45 -0.52
N GLY A 120 -2.64 9.31 0.02
CA GLY A 120 -2.40 10.06 1.26
C GLY A 120 -2.31 9.20 2.53
N PHE A 121 -2.57 7.90 2.45
CA PHE A 121 -2.44 7.00 3.58
C PHE A 121 -0.99 6.67 3.94
N HIS A 122 0.00 6.91 3.06
CA HIS A 122 1.41 6.64 3.36
C HIS A 122 1.89 7.37 4.62
N ASP A 123 1.46 8.61 4.86
CA ASP A 123 1.82 9.35 6.08
C ASP A 123 1.29 8.72 7.37
N ARG A 124 0.10 8.12 7.28
CA ARG A 124 -0.52 7.47 8.44
C ARG A 124 0.10 6.11 8.72
N ILE A 125 0.54 5.42 7.68
CA ILE A 125 1.08 4.08 7.80
C ILE A 125 2.58 4.13 8.09
N LEU A 126 3.39 4.71 7.22
CA LEU A 126 4.83 4.81 7.44
C LEU A 126 5.12 5.79 8.59
N GLY A 127 4.51 6.98 8.58
CA GLY A 127 4.78 8.01 9.58
C GLY A 127 4.21 7.77 10.98
N LYS A 128 3.37 6.74 11.18
CA LYS A 128 2.81 6.40 12.51
C LYS A 128 2.91 4.92 12.87
N GLY A 129 3.84 4.17 12.28
CA GLY A 129 4.10 2.78 12.67
C GLY A 129 2.95 1.81 12.37
N GLY A 130 2.26 2.01 11.24
CA GLY A 130 1.31 1.07 10.67
C GLY A 130 -0.15 1.18 11.14
N ILE A 131 -0.54 2.30 11.75
CA ILE A 131 -1.89 2.47 12.31
C ILE A 131 -2.97 2.50 11.21
N THR A 132 -3.79 1.45 11.16
CA THR A 132 -4.91 1.25 10.20
C THR A 132 -6.16 2.10 10.47
N GLY A 133 -6.19 2.82 11.59
CA GLY A 133 -6.98 4.06 11.75
C GLY A 133 -8.51 4.01 11.77
N GLN A 134 -9.23 2.88 11.57
CA GLN A 134 -10.70 2.97 11.43
C GLN A 134 -11.56 1.94 12.17
N ALA A 135 -10.98 0.95 12.84
CA ALA A 135 -11.77 0.04 13.69
C ALA A 135 -11.09 -0.16 15.04
N LEU A 136 -11.87 0.00 16.11
CA LEU A 136 -11.56 -0.51 17.44
C LEU A 136 -11.68 -2.04 17.36
N LEU A 137 -10.67 -2.68 16.77
CA LEU A 137 -10.60 -4.13 16.71
C LEU A 137 -10.38 -4.66 18.15
N PRO A 138 -11.15 -5.65 18.59
CA PRO A 138 -10.99 -6.25 19.93
C PRO A 138 -9.65 -6.96 20.08
N ILE A 139 -9.15 -7.48 18.98
CA ILE A 139 -7.89 -8.20 18.83
C ILE A 139 -7.25 -7.70 17.53
N GLY A 140 -5.93 -7.59 17.50
CA GLY A 140 -5.24 -7.04 16.34
C GLY A 140 -3.77 -6.78 16.66
N PRO A 141 -2.90 -6.70 15.65
CA PRO A 141 -1.55 -6.21 15.84
C PRO A 141 -1.60 -4.78 16.42
N SER A 142 -0.99 -4.58 17.59
CA SER A 142 -0.84 -3.26 18.20
C SER A 142 0.33 -2.47 17.61
N HIS A 143 1.27 -3.18 16.97
CA HIS A 143 2.42 -2.66 16.26
C HIS A 143 2.57 -3.47 14.97
N PHE A 144 2.91 -2.78 13.88
CA PHE A 144 3.39 -3.41 12.67
C PHE A 144 4.90 -3.19 12.56
N ASP A 145 5.58 -4.20 12.03
CA ASP A 145 7.01 -4.16 11.73
C ASP A 145 7.21 -3.46 10.39
N VAL A 146 7.26 -2.12 10.43
CA VAL A 146 7.31 -1.24 9.25
C VAL A 146 8.52 -0.31 9.39
N VAL A 147 9.22 -0.05 8.30
CA VAL A 147 10.34 0.90 8.25
C VAL A 147 9.90 2.33 8.55
N ASP A 148 10.84 3.20 8.91
CA ASP A 148 10.56 4.63 8.99
C ASP A 148 10.48 5.24 7.57
N PRO A 149 9.65 6.27 7.34
CA PRO A 149 9.66 6.99 6.06
C PRO A 149 11.05 7.47 5.62
N SER A 150 11.94 7.78 6.56
CA SER A 150 13.33 8.19 6.30
C SER A 150 14.25 7.05 5.86
N ASP A 151 13.84 5.79 6.03
CA ASP A 151 14.55 4.66 5.46
C ASP A 151 14.31 4.55 3.95
N LEU A 152 13.33 5.22 3.35
CA LEU A 152 13.19 5.26 1.89
C LEU A 152 14.25 6.16 1.28
N GLY A 153 14.86 5.73 0.18
CA GLY A 153 15.80 6.56 -0.58
C GLY A 153 15.18 7.86 -1.06
N TYR A 154 13.88 7.83 -1.37
CA TYR A 154 13.08 9.01 -1.64
C TYR A 154 11.60 8.74 -1.35
N LEU A 155 10.89 9.73 -0.79
CA LEU A 155 9.45 9.66 -0.55
C LEU A 155 8.77 10.96 -0.98
N GLU A 156 7.82 10.87 -1.90
CA GLU A 156 7.02 12.01 -2.35
C GLU A 156 5.51 11.72 -2.39
N GLY A 157 4.78 12.46 -1.57
CA GLY A 157 3.32 12.46 -1.56
C GLY A 157 2.76 13.50 -2.53
N LEU A 158 2.31 13.07 -3.70
CA LEU A 158 1.82 13.97 -4.77
C LEU A 158 0.54 14.74 -4.41
N TRP A 159 -0.21 14.29 -3.40
CA TRP A 159 -1.38 15.01 -2.89
C TRP A 159 -1.03 16.34 -2.19
N ARG A 160 0.25 16.55 -1.86
CA ARG A 160 0.78 17.80 -1.30
C ARG A 160 1.44 18.70 -2.34
N ALA A 161 1.59 18.22 -3.57
CA ALA A 161 2.18 19.02 -4.63
C ALA A 161 1.18 20.09 -5.07
N ASP A 162 1.59 21.35 -5.02
CA ASP A 162 0.86 22.43 -5.67
C ASP A 162 0.99 22.21 -7.19
N PHE A 163 -0.11 21.85 -7.85
CA PHE A 163 -0.18 21.82 -9.30
C PHE A 163 -0.55 23.21 -9.79
N GLU A 164 0.33 23.84 -10.58
CA GLU A 164 -0.08 25.00 -11.36
C GLU A 164 -0.96 24.52 -12.51
N ASP A 165 -2.18 25.05 -12.54
CA ASP A 165 -3.18 24.74 -13.56
C ASP A 165 -2.81 25.51 -14.84
N ASP A 166 -1.96 24.91 -15.67
CA ASP A 166 -1.80 25.38 -17.04
C ASP A 166 -3.02 24.89 -17.83
N SER A 167 -3.78 25.84 -18.37
CA SER A 167 -4.97 25.69 -19.22
C SER A 167 -4.83 24.74 -20.43
N SER A 168 -3.67 24.11 -20.61
CA SER A 168 -3.36 23.07 -21.59
C SER A 168 -3.64 21.62 -21.11
N GLY A 169 -4.13 21.43 -19.89
CA GLY A 169 -4.49 20.10 -19.35
C GLY A 169 -3.28 19.24 -18.93
N ARG A 170 -2.10 19.87 -18.78
CA ARG A 170 -0.86 19.23 -18.32
C ARG A 170 -0.49 19.79 -16.96
N SER A 171 -0.82 19.07 -15.88
CA SER A 171 -0.41 19.49 -14.54
C SER A 171 1.11 19.29 -14.38
N LYS A 172 1.82 20.36 -14.03
CA LYS A 172 3.22 20.29 -13.59
C LYS A 172 3.27 20.43 -12.08
N ALA A 173 3.88 19.47 -11.40
CA ALA A 173 4.12 19.56 -9.97
C ALA A 173 5.15 20.67 -9.69
N LYS A 174 4.80 21.60 -8.80
CA LYS A 174 5.70 22.67 -8.37
C LYS A 174 6.59 22.15 -7.24
N SER A 175 7.73 21.54 -7.59
CA SER A 175 8.72 21.11 -6.61
C SER A 175 9.31 22.34 -5.87
N PRO A 176 9.24 22.41 -4.53
CA PRO A 176 9.97 23.42 -3.78
C PRO A 176 11.44 23.00 -3.68
N ARG A 177 12.26 23.43 -4.65
CA ARG A 177 13.74 23.40 -4.60
C ARG A 177 14.34 22.19 -3.86
N ALA A 178 14.11 20.98 -4.37
CA ALA A 178 15.06 19.89 -4.18
C ALA A 178 15.99 19.92 -5.41
N SER A 179 17.16 20.52 -5.25
CA SER A 179 18.24 20.33 -6.21
C SER A 179 18.55 18.84 -6.22
N ILE A 180 18.18 18.14 -7.28
CA ILE A 180 18.62 16.79 -7.57
C ILE A 180 20.12 16.88 -7.84
N HIS A 181 20.95 16.81 -6.79
CA HIS A 181 22.38 16.52 -6.93
C HIS A 181 22.52 15.01 -7.13
N GLY A 182 21.99 14.54 -8.27
CA GLY A 182 22.38 13.27 -8.83
C GLY A 182 23.75 13.48 -9.47
N THR A 183 24.80 12.91 -8.86
CA THR A 183 26.06 12.66 -9.54
C THR A 183 25.78 11.75 -10.74
N ARG A 184 25.53 12.37 -11.91
CA ARG A 184 25.40 11.66 -13.18
C ARG A 184 26.73 10.98 -13.53
N PRO A 185 26.71 9.72 -13.99
CA PRO A 185 27.49 9.34 -15.15
C PRO A 185 26.60 9.58 -16.38
N THR A 186 27.09 10.43 -17.27
CA THR A 186 26.51 10.69 -18.58
C THR A 186 26.58 9.43 -19.46
N GLY A 187 25.42 8.87 -19.79
CA GLY A 187 25.23 7.88 -20.85
C GLY A 187 23.81 8.01 -21.42
N PRO A 188 23.58 7.72 -22.71
CA PRO A 188 22.24 7.79 -23.30
C PRO A 188 21.32 6.75 -22.65
N PHE A 189 20.11 7.17 -22.27
CA PHE A 189 19.06 6.27 -21.80
C PHE A 189 18.64 5.33 -22.94
N GLU A 190 19.05 4.08 -22.82
CA GLU A 190 18.65 2.98 -23.68
C GLU A 190 17.79 2.06 -22.81
N LEU A 191 16.50 1.91 -23.13
CA LEU A 191 15.62 0.88 -22.58
C LEU A 191 16.13 -0.47 -23.10
N VAL A 192 17.06 -1.08 -22.37
CA VAL A 192 17.63 -2.38 -22.72
C VAL A 192 16.83 -3.47 -22.02
N GLY A 193 15.79 -3.99 -22.67
CA GLY A 193 15.24 -5.29 -22.36
C GLY A 193 16.27 -6.37 -22.74
N ARG A 194 16.89 -7.02 -21.75
CA ARG A 194 17.77 -8.16 -22.00
C ARG A 194 16.93 -9.43 -22.21
N SER A 195 16.87 -9.90 -23.45
CA SER A 195 16.58 -11.30 -23.74
C SER A 195 17.80 -12.15 -23.39
N THR A 196 17.63 -13.09 -22.46
CA THR A 196 18.57 -14.21 -22.30
C THR A 196 18.04 -15.38 -23.09
N VAL A 197 18.45 -15.46 -24.35
CA VAL A 197 18.59 -16.74 -25.06
C VAL A 197 19.86 -17.38 -24.51
N ASN A 198 19.77 -18.62 -24.02
CA ASN A 198 20.93 -19.51 -23.94
C ASN A 198 20.52 -20.95 -24.27
N ALA A 199 21.05 -21.36 -25.42
CA ALA A 199 21.44 -22.70 -25.90
C ALA A 199 20.47 -23.89 -25.75
#